data_AF-A0A0N4VFH5-F1
#
_entry.id   AF-A0A0N4VFH5-F1
#
_cell.length_a   1.000
_cell.length_b   1.000
_cell.length_c   1.000
_cell.angle_alpha   90.00
_cell.angle_beta   90.00
_cell.angle_gamma   90.00
#
_symmetry.space_group_name_H-M   'P 1'
#
loop_
_entity.id
_entity.type
_entity.pdbx_description
1 polymer ?
#
loop_
_entity_poly.entity_id
_entity_poly.type
_entity_poly.pdbx_seq_one_letter_code
_entity_poly.pdbx_strand_id
1 'polypeptide(L)'
;MERLHYIWYLCALNALLGAVGKEIYSTMNKPKRIDFSRCLANIHEDLDIPSGAKCIIAAVDNNLPEVIAEQNAAILRKGSKKTKPAYLKMYTGNNKTSKPDFKTRYVL
;
A
#
# COMPACT_ATOMS: atom_id res chain seq x y z
N MET A 1 -14.45 -14.34 -15.72
CA MET A 1 -13.04 -14.79 -15.75
C MET A 1 -12.06 -13.63 -15.64
N GLU A 2 -12.27 -12.48 -16.30
CA GLU A 2 -11.29 -11.37 -16.33
C GLU A 2 -10.90 -10.77 -14.96
N ARG A 3 -11.84 -10.66 -14.02
CA ARG A 3 -11.57 -10.10 -12.69
C ARG A 3 -10.52 -10.88 -11.89
N LEU A 4 -10.45 -12.20 -12.07
CA LEU A 4 -9.47 -13.03 -11.36
C LEU A 4 -8.04 -12.73 -11.83
N HIS A 5 -7.85 -12.64 -13.15
CA HIS A 5 -6.55 -12.29 -13.75
C HIS A 5 -6.11 -10.88 -13.34
N TYR A 6 -7.04 -9.93 -13.30
CA TYR A 6 -6.76 -8.57 -12.84
C TYR A 6 -6.31 -8.52 -11.38
N ILE A 7 -6.99 -9.26 -10.49
CA ILE A 7 -6.60 -9.35 -9.07
C ILE A 7 -5.23 -10.00 -8.92
N TRP A 8 -4.98 -11.11 -9.63
CA TRP A 8 -3.68 -11.78 -9.60
C TRP A 8 -2.57 -10.85 -10.07
N TYR A 9 -2.82 -10.07 -11.13
CA TYR A 9 -1.90 -9.05 -11.61
C TYR A 9 -1.61 -7.96 -10.57
N LEU A 10 -2.63 -7.40 -9.92
CA LEU A 10 -2.45 -6.41 -8.86
C LEU A 10 -1.66 -6.97 -7.68
N CYS A 11 -1.93 -8.21 -7.26
CA CYS A 11 -1.16 -8.88 -6.22
C CYS A 11 0.31 -9.06 -6.61
N ALA A 12 0.59 -9.47 -7.85
CA ALA A 12 1.95 -9.61 -8.36
C ALA A 12 2.70 -8.27 -8.39
N LEU A 13 2.04 -7.21 -8.86
CA LEU A 13 2.60 -5.85 -8.84
C LEU A 13 2.89 -5.37 -7.41
N ASN A 14 1.97 -5.62 -6.47
CA ASN A 14 2.17 -5.22 -5.08
C ASN A 14 3.35 -5.97 -4.43
N ALA A 15 3.50 -7.26 -4.74
CA ALA A 15 4.65 -8.05 -4.29
C ALA A 15 5.96 -7.52 -4.87
N LEU A 16 5.96 -7.15 -6.16
CA LEU A 16 7.11 -6.54 -6.83
C LEU A 16 7.49 -5.20 -6.17
N LEU A 17 6.51 -4.32 -5.93
CA LEU A 17 6.73 -3.06 -5.22
C LEU A 17 7.29 -3.30 -3.80
N GLY A 18 6.81 -4.32 -3.10
CA GLY A 18 7.35 -4.71 -1.80
C GLY A 18 8.81 -5.15 -1.86
N ALA A 19 9.19 -5.95 -2.86
CA ALA A 19 10.56 -6.39 -3.07
C ALA A 19 11.50 -5.20 -3.37
N VAL A 20 11.11 -4.33 -4.31
CA VAL A 20 11.86 -3.11 -4.67
C VAL A 20 11.96 -2.16 -3.47
N GLY A 21 10.85 -1.95 -2.76
CA GLY A 21 10.82 -1.10 -1.56
C GLY A 21 11.74 -1.61 -0.46
N LYS A 22 11.87 -2.93 -0.27
CA LYS A 22 12.79 -3.54 0.70
C LYS A 22 14.26 -3.30 0.33
N GLU A 23 14.59 -3.43 -0.94
CA GLU A 23 15.95 -3.19 -1.43
C GLU A 23 16.34 -1.72 -1.20
N ILE A 24 15.47 -0.79 -1.60
CA ILE A 24 15.67 0.65 -1.40
C ILE A 24 15.75 0.98 0.10
N TYR A 25 14.88 0.40 0.93
CA TYR A 25 14.90 0.61 2.38
C TYR A 25 16.23 0.20 3.02
N SER A 26 16.86 -0.86 2.51
CA SER A 26 18.13 -1.37 3.02
C SER A 26 19.30 -0.41 2.76
N THR A 27 19.24 0.39 1.69
CA THR A 27 20.29 1.36 1.33
C THR A 27 20.09 2.73 2.00
N MET A 28 18.94 2.99 2.61
CA MET A 28 18.62 4.27 3.27
C MET A 28 19.32 4.46 4.62
N ASN A 29 19.53 5.73 4.99
CA ASN A 29 19.92 6.12 6.35
C ASN A 29 18.70 6.17 7.30
N LYS A 30 18.95 6.22 8.62
CA LYS A 30 17.90 6.18 9.66
C LYS A 30 16.76 7.20 9.46
N PRO A 31 16.99 8.49 9.18
CA PRO A 31 15.89 9.43 8.98
C PRO A 31 15.07 9.11 7.72
N LYS A 32 15.70 8.79 6.59
CA LYS A 32 14.98 8.42 5.35
C LYS A 32 14.14 7.15 5.53
N ARG A 33 14.62 6.17 6.30
CA ARG A 33 13.83 4.97 6.64
C ARG A 33 12.54 5.31 7.39
N ILE A 34 12.61 6.27 8.33
CA ILE A 34 11.44 6.70 9.10
C ILE A 34 10.44 7.39 8.17
N ASP A 35 10.90 8.29 7.30
CA ASP A 35 10.02 8.98 6.36
C ASP A 35 9.43 8.02 5.32
N PHE A 36 10.24 7.09 4.80
CA PHE A 36 9.77 6.08 3.86
C PHE A 36 8.71 5.17 4.47
N SER A 37 8.95 4.65 5.68
CA SER A 37 7.96 3.84 6.40
C SER A 37 6.68 4.63 6.72
N ARG A 38 6.80 5.93 7.01
CA ARG A 38 5.64 6.82 7.19
C ARG A 38 4.84 7.00 5.89
N CYS A 39 5.52 7.19 4.76
CA CYS A 39 4.87 7.29 3.46
C CYS A 39 4.06 6.02 3.14
N LEU A 40 4.65 4.85 3.37
CA LEU A 40 3.98 3.57 3.16
C LEU A 40 2.82 3.35 4.15
N ALA A 41 2.96 3.77 5.41
CA ALA A 41 1.92 3.65 6.43
C ALA A 41 0.67 4.51 6.15
N ASN A 42 0.81 5.56 5.36
CA ASN A 42 -0.29 6.44 4.93
C ASN A 42 -1.13 5.84 3.78
N ILE A 43 -0.72 4.70 3.21
CA ILE A 43 -1.49 4.00 2.19
C ILE A 43 -2.65 3.29 2.89
N HIS A 44 -3.87 3.71 2.60
CA HIS A 44 -5.08 3.21 3.28
C HIS A 44 -5.77 2.06 2.56
N GLU A 45 -5.51 1.89 1.27
CA GLU A 45 -6.13 0.87 0.44
C GLU A 45 -5.13 -0.23 0.10
N ASP A 46 -5.49 -1.47 0.42
CA ASP A 46 -4.71 -2.63 0.01
C ASP A 46 -4.72 -2.73 -1.52
N LEU A 47 -3.55 -3.02 -2.11
CA LEU A 47 -3.31 -3.03 -3.56
C LEU A 47 -3.39 -1.64 -4.24
N ASP A 48 -3.21 -0.55 -3.50
CA ASP A 48 -2.99 0.78 -4.06
C ASP A 48 -1.58 0.91 -4.66
N ILE A 49 -1.43 0.33 -5.86
CA ILE A 49 -0.18 0.32 -6.63
C ILE A 49 0.32 1.75 -6.89
N PRO A 50 -0.52 2.72 -7.32
CA PRO A 50 -0.04 4.09 -7.55
C PRO A 50 0.55 4.76 -6.31
N SER A 51 -0.10 4.65 -5.15
CA SER A 51 0.43 5.26 -3.92
C SER A 51 1.71 4.59 -3.44
N GLY A 52 1.80 3.26 -3.54
CA GLY A 52 3.01 2.50 -3.22
C GLY A 52 4.19 2.89 -4.14
N ALA A 53 3.95 2.97 -5.44
CA ALA A 53 4.94 3.41 -6.42
C ALA A 53 5.37 4.86 -6.17
N LYS A 54 4.44 5.76 -5.83
CA LYS A 54 4.76 7.16 -5.51
C LYS A 54 5.70 7.29 -4.32
N CYS A 55 5.50 6.51 -3.26
CA CYS A 55 6.42 6.48 -2.12
C CYS A 55 7.82 5.97 -2.51
N ILE A 56 7.89 4.95 -3.36
CA ILE A 56 9.17 4.39 -3.86
C ILE A 56 9.92 5.41 -4.72
N ILE A 57 9.25 6.09 -5.65
CA ILE A 57 9.86 7.12 -6.49
C ILE A 57 10.34 8.29 -5.62
N ALA A 58 9.50 8.78 -4.70
CA ALA A 58 9.87 9.84 -3.78
C ALA A 58 11.07 9.49 -2.89
N ALA A 59 11.22 8.21 -2.54
CA ALA A 59 12.39 7.70 -1.85
C ALA A 59 13.67 7.80 -2.68
N VAL A 60 13.60 7.46 -3.96
CA VAL A 60 14.73 7.57 -4.91
C VAL A 60 15.10 9.03 -5.15
N ASP A 61 14.08 9.87 -5.37
CA ASP A 61 14.24 11.30 -5.68
C ASP A 61 14.55 12.16 -4.43
N ASN A 62 14.60 11.54 -3.24
CA ASN A 62 14.78 12.22 -1.94
C ASN A 62 13.69 13.26 -1.62
N ASN A 63 12.50 13.08 -2.17
CA ASN A 63 11.35 13.97 -2.00
C ASN A 63 10.23 13.39 -1.11
N LEU A 64 10.59 12.49 -0.20
CA LEU A 64 9.64 11.88 0.75
C LEU A 64 8.87 12.91 1.61
N PRO A 65 9.49 14.00 2.13
CA PRO A 65 8.78 14.95 2.97
C PRO A 65 7.60 15.64 2.27
N GLU A 66 7.76 15.97 0.98
CA GLU A 66 6.70 16.60 0.19
C GLU A 66 5.52 15.66 -0.01
N VAL A 67 5.79 14.41 -0.41
CA VAL A 67 4.73 13.40 -0.62
C VAL A 67 3.98 13.10 0.68
N ILE A 68 4.68 13.02 1.82
CA ILE A 68 4.06 12.82 3.12
C ILE A 68 3.17 14.02 3.49
N ALA A 69 3.62 15.25 3.24
CA ALA A 69 2.84 16.44 3.51
C ALA A 69 1.54 16.49 2.67
N GLU A 70 1.63 16.13 1.38
CA GLU A 70 0.47 16.00 0.50
C GLU A 70 -0.53 14.94 0.99
N GLN A 71 -0.03 13.76 1.38
CA GLN A 71 -0.85 12.68 1.92
C GLN A 71 -1.56 13.12 3.20
N ASN A 72 -0.83 13.74 4.14
CA ASN A 72 -1.40 14.24 5.40
C ASN A 72 -2.46 15.31 5.15
N ALA A 73 -2.24 16.23 4.21
CA ALA A 73 -3.23 17.23 3.81
C ALA A 73 -4.49 16.60 3.21
N ALA A 74 -4.33 15.53 2.42
CA ALA A 74 -5.46 14.78 1.86
C ALA A 74 -6.25 14.03 2.94
N ILE A 75 -5.58 13.46 3.95
CA ILE A 75 -6.21 12.78 5.09
C ILE A 75 -7.03 13.76 5.92
N LEU A 76 -6.48 14.94 6.22
CA LEU A 76 -7.19 16.00 6.95
C LEU A 76 -8.45 16.47 6.22
N ARG A 77 -8.43 16.52 4.89
CA ARG A 77 -9.59 16.91 4.07
C ARG A 77 -10.68 15.84 3.96
N LYS A 78 -10.30 14.56 3.93
CA LYS A 78 -11.26 13.46 3.66
C LYS A 78 -11.77 12.74 4.92
N GLY A 79 -11.16 12.97 6.09
CA GLY A 79 -11.45 12.23 7.31
C GLY A 79 -10.93 10.80 7.21
N SER A 80 -10.12 10.38 8.17
CA SER A 80 -9.50 9.04 8.20
C SER A 80 -10.57 7.95 8.38
N LYS A 81 -11.15 7.46 7.28
CA LYS A 81 -11.89 6.20 7.27
C LYS A 81 -10.99 5.16 6.64
N LYS A 82 -10.40 4.30 7.48
CA LYS A 82 -9.75 3.05 7.02
C LYS A 82 -10.79 2.25 6.24
N THR A 83 -10.74 2.32 4.93
CA THR A 83 -11.64 1.57 4.07
C THR A 83 -11.28 0.09 4.20
N LYS A 84 -12.29 -0.78 4.30
CA LYS A 84 -12.05 -2.22 4.24
C LYS A 84 -11.19 -2.52 3.00
N PRO A 85 -10.21 -3.43 3.09
CA PRO A 85 -9.34 -3.78 1.99
C PRO A 85 -10.10 -3.97 0.69
N ALA A 86 -9.56 -3.44 -0.42
CA ALA A 86 -10.23 -3.50 -1.72
C ALA A 86 -10.58 -4.94 -2.10
N TYR A 87 -9.70 -5.90 -1.76
CA TYR A 87 -9.97 -7.32 -1.97
C TYR A 87 -11.22 -7.82 -1.20
N LEU A 88 -11.49 -7.34 0.02
CA LEU A 88 -12.65 -7.75 0.82
C LEU A 88 -13.98 -7.26 0.24
N LYS A 89 -13.99 -6.13 -0.47
CA LYS A 89 -15.19 -5.63 -1.17
C LYS A 89 -15.43 -6.34 -2.51
N MET A 90 -14.41 -6.97 -3.07
CA MET A 90 -14.47 -7.60 -4.39
C MET A 90 -15.01 -9.04 -4.34
N TYR A 91 -14.96 -9.72 -3.18
CA TYR A 91 -15.55 -11.05 -2.97
C TYR A 91 -17.02 -11.05 -2.54
N THR A 92 -17.61 -9.89 -2.21
CA THR A 92 -19.03 -9.81 -1.85
C THR A 92 -19.91 -9.71 -3.09
N GLY A 93 -19.90 -10.76 -3.90
CA GLY A 93 -21.04 -11.15 -4.73
C GLY A 93 -21.75 -12.27 -4.01
N ASN A 94 -22.94 -12.00 -3.45
CA ASN A 94 -23.92 -12.95 -2.92
C ASN A 94 -23.38 -14.35 -2.54
N ASN A 95 -22.87 -14.51 -1.33
CA ASN A 95 -23.28 -15.61 -0.47
C ASN A 95 -22.73 -15.41 0.95
N LYS A 96 -23.62 -15.59 1.93
CA LYS A 96 -23.25 -15.85 3.31
C LYS A 96 -22.36 -17.11 3.33
N THR A 97 -21.53 -17.22 4.36
CA THR A 97 -20.63 -18.36 4.66
C THR A 97 -19.40 -18.53 3.78
N SER A 98 -18.34 -17.79 4.13
CA SER A 98 -17.14 -18.38 4.74
C SER A 98 -16.16 -17.25 5.04
N LYS A 99 -15.74 -17.14 6.30
CA LYS A 99 -14.58 -16.32 6.67
C LYS A 99 -13.34 -17.09 6.23
N PRO A 100 -12.54 -16.62 5.27
CA PRO A 100 -11.15 -17.03 5.25
C PRO A 100 -10.41 -16.19 6.29
N ASP A 101 -9.94 -16.86 7.34
CA ASP A 101 -9.04 -16.30 8.36
C ASP A 101 -7.65 -16.09 7.73
N PHE A 102 -7.51 -15.05 6.91
CA PHE A 102 -6.20 -14.57 6.51
C PHE A 102 -5.70 -13.59 7.57
N LYS A 103 -5.08 -14.17 8.59
CA LYS A 103 -4.17 -13.46 9.49
C LYS A 103 -2.89 -13.14 8.71
N THR A 104 -2.97 -12.18 7.78
CA THR A 104 -1.79 -11.66 7.09
C THR A 104 -1.00 -10.84 8.10
N ARG A 105 -0.13 -11.51 8.87
CA ARG A 105 1.02 -10.86 9.47
C ARG A 105 1.82 -10.25 8.33
N TYR A 106 1.93 -8.94 8.34
CA TYR A 106 2.98 -8.24 7.63
C TYR A 106 4.31 -8.87 8.05
N VAL A 107 4.94 -9.63 7.15
CA VAL A 107 6.33 -10.05 7.29
C VAL A 107 7.15 -8.94 6.67
N LEU A 108 7.74 -8.11 7.54
CA LEU A 108 8.97 -7.38 7.23
C LEU A 108 10.15 -8.36 7.29
#